data_AF-A0A926D3W6-F1
#
_entry.id   AF-A0A926D3W6-F1
#
_cell.length_a   1.000
_cell.length_b   1.000
_cell.length_c   1.000
_cell.angle_alpha   90.00
_cell.angle_beta   90.00
_cell.angle_gamma   90.00
#
_symmetry.space_group_name_H-M   'P 1'
#
loop_
_entity.id
_entity.type
_entity.pdbx_description
1 polymer ?
#
loop_
_entity_poly.entity_id
_entity_poly.type
_entity_poly.pdbx_seq_one_letter_code
_entity_poly.pdbx_strand_id
1 'polypeptide(L)'
;MGKLTELPNVGRVLEERLEAVGIATAEELKKAGAKEAFLRLRERDPGACLHELMALEGAVRGVRKYDLPPEIQDDVKAFFKGLK
;
A
#
# COMPACT_ATOMS: atom_id res chain seq x y z
N MET A 1 -8.17 2.72 -16.30
CA MET A 1 -7.09 3.52 -15.69
C MET A 1 -7.63 4.62 -14.80
N GLY A 2 -7.96 4.26 -13.55
CA GLY A 2 -8.24 5.24 -12.50
C GLY A 2 -6.97 5.78 -11.87
N LYS A 3 -7.01 7.00 -11.33
CA LYS A 3 -5.88 7.61 -10.64
C LYS A 3 -5.67 6.97 -9.27
N LEU A 4 -4.42 6.90 -8.80
CA LEU A 4 -4.12 6.33 -7.50
C LEU A 4 -4.70 7.18 -6.36
N THR A 5 -4.69 8.51 -6.52
CA THR A 5 -5.29 9.47 -5.59
C THR A 5 -6.81 9.37 -5.41
N GLU A 6 -7.51 8.63 -6.27
CA GLU A 6 -8.94 8.34 -6.10
C GLU A 6 -9.18 7.16 -5.14
N LEU A 7 -8.14 6.38 -4.83
CA LEU A 7 -8.22 5.28 -3.87
C LEU A 7 -8.21 5.81 -2.44
N PRO A 8 -8.90 5.13 -1.51
CA PRO A 8 -8.81 5.47 -0.11
C PRO A 8 -7.37 5.33 0.37
N ASN A 9 -6.97 6.23 1.28
CA ASN A 9 -5.65 6.25 1.92
C ASN A 9 -4.46 6.62 1.00
N VAL A 10 -4.68 6.92 -0.28
CA VAL A 10 -3.63 7.33 -1.21
C VAL A 10 -3.68 8.83 -1.45
N GLY A 11 -2.76 9.56 -0.82
CA GLY A 11 -2.52 10.97 -1.12
C GLY A 11 -1.49 11.15 -2.23
N ARG A 12 -1.35 12.38 -2.72
CA ARG A 12 -0.42 12.74 -3.80
C ARG A 12 1.02 12.26 -3.57
N VAL A 13 1.53 12.38 -2.34
CA VAL A 13 2.90 11.93 -2.01
C VAL A 13 3.05 10.40 -2.17
N LEU A 14 2.03 9.63 -1.79
CA LEU A 14 2.08 8.18 -1.94
C LEU A 14 1.92 7.76 -3.41
N GLU A 15 1.08 8.47 -4.17
CA GLU A 15 0.95 8.31 -5.62
C GLU A 15 2.30 8.54 -6.32
N GLU A 16 2.97 9.67 -6.07
CA GLU A 16 4.28 9.99 -6.65
C GLU A 16 5.35 8.91 -6.31
N ARG A 17 5.30 8.37 -5.08
CA ARG A 17 6.21 7.30 -4.66
C ARG A 17 5.89 5.96 -5.33
N LEU A 18 4.59 5.62 -5.49
CA LEU A 18 4.14 4.43 -6.21
C LEU A 18 4.55 4.49 -7.68
N GLU A 19 4.37 5.65 -8.32
CA GLU A 19 4.81 5.90 -9.69
C GLU A 19 6.32 5.70 -9.84
N ALA A 20 7.11 6.22 -8.89
CA ALA A 20 8.57 6.05 -8.88
C ALA A 20 9.02 4.58 -8.75
N VAL A 21 8.15 3.68 -8.27
CA VAL A 21 8.41 2.23 -8.20
C VAL A 21 7.63 1.43 -9.25
N GLY A 22 7.12 2.10 -10.29
CA GLY A 22 6.49 1.46 -11.45
C GLY A 22 5.04 1.02 -11.22
N ILE A 23 4.33 1.67 -10.29
CA ILE A 23 2.89 1.49 -10.06
C ILE A 23 2.23 2.86 -10.27
N ALA A 24 1.67 3.09 -11.45
CA ALA A 24 1.10 4.39 -11.84
C ALA A 24 -0.43 4.42 -11.80
N THR A 25 -1.08 3.27 -11.66
CA THR A 25 -2.54 3.16 -11.79
C THR A 25 -3.17 2.32 -10.69
N ALA A 26 -4.45 2.58 -10.42
CA ALA A 26 -5.23 1.77 -9.48
C ALA A 26 -5.29 0.28 -9.89
N GLU A 27 -5.36 -0.04 -11.19
CA GLU A 27 -5.33 -1.43 -11.65
C GLU A 27 -3.96 -2.09 -11.39
N GLU A 28 -2.86 -1.37 -11.62
CA GLU A 28 -1.51 -1.88 -11.32
C GLU A 28 -1.31 -2.12 -9.82
N LEU A 29 -1.79 -1.21 -8.97
CA LEU A 29 -1.71 -1.40 -7.52
C LEU A 29 -2.51 -2.63 -7.08
N LYS A 30 -3.73 -2.82 -7.62
CA LYS A 30 -4.54 -4.02 -7.34
C LYS A 30 -3.88 -5.30 -7.84
N LYS A 31 -3.22 -5.26 -9.00
CA LYS A 31 -2.51 -6.40 -9.58
C LYS A 31 -1.26 -6.77 -8.79
N ALA A 32 -0.50 -5.78 -8.33
CA ALA A 32 0.68 -6.01 -7.50
C ALA A 32 0.29 -6.48 -6.09
N GLY A 33 -0.75 -5.88 -5.51
CA GLY A 33 -1.13 -6.07 -4.12
C GLY A 33 -0.30 -5.20 -3.17
N ALA A 34 -0.79 -5.02 -1.95
CA ALA A 34 -0.21 -4.06 -1.01
C ALA A 34 1.19 -4.45 -0.52
N LYS A 35 1.41 -5.74 -0.24
CA LYS A 35 2.69 -6.26 0.26
C LYS A 35 3.82 -6.06 -0.76
N GLU A 36 3.56 -6.39 -2.02
CA GLU A 36 4.53 -6.18 -3.11
C GLU A 36 4.79 -4.69 -3.36
N ALA A 37 3.73 -3.87 -3.45
CA ALA A 37 3.88 -2.43 -3.60
C ALA A 37 4.71 -1.83 -2.45
N PHE A 38 4.46 -2.28 -1.22
CA PHE A 38 5.22 -1.87 -0.04
C PHE A 38 6.69 -2.27 -0.11
N LEU A 39 7.01 -3.50 -0.56
CA LEU A 39 8.41 -3.94 -0.69
C LEU A 39 9.18 -3.05 -1.66
N ARG A 40 8.59 -2.74 -2.82
CA ARG A 40 9.22 -1.84 -3.81
C ARG A 40 9.43 -0.43 -3.25
N LEU A 41 8.46 0.09 -2.50
CA LEU A 41 8.60 1.37 -1.80
C LEU A 41 9.74 1.32 -0.76
N ARG A 42 9.78 0.26 0.04
CA ARG A 42 10.78 0.06 1.10
C ARG A 42 12.20 -0.10 0.56
N GLU A 43 12.38 -0.69 -0.62
CA GLU A 43 13.68 -0.78 -1.29
C GLU A 43 14.26 0.61 -1.63
N ARG A 44 13.42 1.57 -1.98
CA ARG A 44 13.84 2.96 -2.23
C ARG A 44 13.89 3.81 -0.97
N ASP A 45 12.98 3.57 -0.05
CA ASP A 45 12.83 4.32 1.19
C ASP A 45 12.66 3.36 2.38
N PRO A 46 13.77 3.01 3.06
CA PRO A 46 13.74 2.14 4.23
C PRO A 46 12.88 2.67 5.39
N GLY A 47 12.46 3.95 5.35
CA GLY A 47 11.55 4.56 6.33
C GLY A 47 10.08 4.16 6.17
N ALA A 48 9.72 3.41 5.11
CA ALA A 48 8.36 2.91 4.90
C ALA A 48 7.86 2.12 6.13
N CYS A 49 6.76 2.58 6.73
CA CYS A 49 6.27 2.07 8.01
C CYS A 49 4.99 1.24 7.88
N LEU A 50 4.61 0.55 8.97
CA LEU A 50 3.39 -0.26 9.03
C LEU A 50 2.12 0.51 8.60
N HIS A 51 2.02 1.81 8.93
CA HIS A 51 0.86 2.62 8.55
C HIS A 51 0.73 2.78 7.04
N GLU A 52 1.84 2.79 6.32
CA GLU A 52 1.87 2.86 4.86
C GLU A 52 1.43 1.55 4.23
N LEU A 53 1.92 0.42 4.77
CA LEU A 53 1.44 -0.91 4.34
C LEU A 53 -0.07 -1.08 4.56
N MET A 54 -0.60 -0.63 5.71
CA MET A 54 -2.05 -0.64 5.95
C MET A 54 -2.82 0.30 5.02
N ALA A 55 -2.24 1.45 4.65
CA ALA A 55 -2.85 2.36 3.68
C ALA A 55 -2.96 1.71 2.30
N LEU A 56 -1.90 1.01 1.85
CA LEU A 56 -1.89 0.27 0.59
C LEU A 56 -2.90 -0.89 0.60
N GLU A 57 -3.01 -1.65 1.70
CA GLU A 57 -3.99 -2.73 1.81
C GLU A 57 -5.42 -2.19 1.75
N GLY A 58 -5.70 -1.06 2.43
CA GLY A 58 -6.97 -0.36 2.32
C GLY A 58 -7.25 0.12 0.88
N ALA A 59 -6.24 0.68 0.21
CA ALA A 59 -6.36 1.14 -1.18
C ALA A 59 -6.69 -0.01 -2.15
N VAL A 60 -6.00 -1.16 -2.01
CA VAL A 60 -6.25 -2.36 -2.81
C VAL A 60 -7.67 -2.90 -2.61
N ARG A 61 -8.15 -2.89 -1.36
CA ARG A 61 -9.50 -3.36 -1.00
C ARG A 61 -10.61 -2.33 -1.23
N GLY A 62 -10.26 -1.08 -1.51
CA GLY A 62 -11.24 0.00 -1.64
C GLY A 62 -11.90 0.42 -0.32
N VAL A 63 -11.22 0.26 0.82
CA VAL A 63 -11.71 0.67 2.15
C VAL A 63 -10.71 1.57 2.88
N ARG A 64 -11.15 2.34 3.88
CA ARG A 64 -10.21 3.08 4.73
C ARG A 64 -9.40 2.09 5.54
N LYS A 65 -8.15 2.43 5.86
CA LYS A 65 -7.25 1.52 6.61
C LYS A 65 -7.81 1.07 7.97
N TYR A 66 -8.65 1.89 8.61
CA TYR A 66 -9.30 1.55 9.89
C TYR A 66 -10.51 0.62 9.74
N ASP A 67 -11.04 0.49 8.53
CA ASP A 67 -12.16 -0.39 8.20
C ASP A 67 -11.68 -1.75 7.67
N LEU A 68 -10.35 -2.00 7.70
CA LEU A 68 -9.79 -3.31 7.36
C LEU A 68 -10.27 -4.36 8.37
N PRO A 69 -10.70 -5.55 7.92
CA PRO A 69 -11.06 -6.64 8.84
C PRO A 69 -9.89 -6.97 9.78
N PRO A 70 -10.15 -7.30 11.06
CA PRO A 70 -9.10 -7.58 12.04
C PRO A 70 -8.06 -8.61 11.57
N GLU A 71 -8.52 -9.69 10.92
CA GLU A 71 -7.67 -10.75 10.39
C GLU A 71 -6.69 -10.24 9.32
N ILE A 72 -7.09 -9.24 8.53
CA ILE A 72 -6.24 -8.61 7.52
C ILE A 72 -5.25 -7.66 8.17
N GLN A 73 -5.68 -6.91 9.18
CA GLN A 73 -4.75 -6.06 9.94
C GLN A 73 -3.66 -6.90 10.60
N ASP A 74 -4.01 -8.08 11.12
CA ASP A 74 -3.07 -8.97 11.77
C ASP A 74 -2.11 -9.64 10.78
N ASP A 75 -2.58 -10.05 9.61
CA ASP A 75 -1.73 -10.51 8.50
C ASP A 75 -0.74 -9.42 8.05
N VAL A 76 -1.21 -8.18 7.88
CA VAL A 76 -0.38 -7.03 7.52
C VAL A 76 0.70 -6.76 8.58
N LYS A 77 0.33 -6.77 9.87
CA LYS A 77 1.28 -6.62 10.99
C LYS A 77 2.30 -7.75 11.04
N ALA A 78 1.84 -8.99 10.85
CA ALA A 78 2.71 -10.17 10.87
C ALA A 78 3.72 -10.13 9.73
N PHE A 79 3.27 -9.79 8.51
CA PHE A 79 4.14 -9.57 7.36
C PHE A 79 5.19 -8.49 7.67
N PHE A 80 4.77 -7.31 8.14
CA PHE A 80 5.70 -6.21 8.46
C PHE A 80 6.74 -6.61 9.51
N LYS A 81 6.34 -7.33 10.56
CA LYS A 81 7.24 -7.84 11.61
C LYS A 81 8.25 -8.87 11.07
N GLY A 82 7.89 -9.60 10.00
CA GLY A 82 8.77 -10.56 9.33
C GLY A 82 9.85 -9.91 8.47
N LEU A 83 9.68 -8.64 8.09
CA LEU A 83 10.65 -7.86 7.31
C LEU A 83 11.74 -7.31 8.24
N LYS A 84 12.65 -8.17 8.69
CA LYS A 84 13.89 -7.77 9.37
C LYS A 84 14.79 -6.97 8.44
#